data_AF-A0A9P7NLR2-F1
#
_entry.id   AF-A0A9P7NLR2-F1
#
_cell.length_a   1.000
_cell.length_b   1.000
_cell.length_c   1.000
_cell.angle_alpha   90.00
_cell.angle_beta   90.00
_cell.angle_gamma   90.00
#
_symmetry.space_group_name_H-M   'P 1'
#
loop_
_entity.id
_entity.type
_entity.pdbx_description
1 polymer ?
#
loop_
_entity_poly.entity_id
_entity_poly.type
_entity_poly.pdbx_seq_one_letter_code
_entity_poly.pdbx_strand_id
1 'polypeptide(L)'
;MSQEMEADLPMAEPARQEPETDMTAAEEEEITAMKRRVAEMEEEAKKLREMQATLEQQTADLADDKESIDARSIFVGNVDYSASPEEIQSHFQSCGDINRVTILLDKFTGSPKG
;
A
#
# COMPACT_ATOMS: atom_id res chain seq x y z
N MET A 1 -68.72 20.07 -30.02
CA MET A 1 -68.45 21.23 -30.89
C MET A 1 -67.25 21.92 -30.30
N SER A 2 -66.06 21.53 -30.77
CA SER A 2 -65.28 22.31 -31.75
C SER A 2 -64.15 22.97 -30.95
N GLN A 3 -62.88 22.96 -31.31
CA GLN A 3 -62.16 22.42 -32.45
C GLN A 3 -60.69 22.46 -32.04
N GLU A 4 -59.89 21.54 -32.54
CA GLU A 4 -58.43 21.56 -32.50
C GLU A 4 -57.92 22.82 -33.22
N MET A 5 -56.87 23.45 -32.70
CA MET A 5 -55.93 24.22 -33.51
C MET A 5 -54.55 24.14 -32.85
N GLU A 6 -53.76 23.21 -33.36
CA GLU A 6 -52.31 23.24 -33.30
C GLU A 6 -51.81 24.60 -33.84
N ALA A 7 -50.95 25.25 -33.07
CA ALA A 7 -50.06 26.28 -33.57
C ALA A 7 -48.64 25.91 -33.13
N ASP A 8 -48.03 25.08 -33.98
CA ASP A 8 -46.58 24.94 -34.12
C ASP A 8 -45.97 26.34 -34.36
N LEU A 9 -44.95 26.73 -33.59
CA LEU A 9 -43.88 27.68 -33.93
C LEU A 9 -42.85 27.77 -32.77
N PRO A 10 -41.58 28.08 -33.06
CA PRO A 10 -40.46 27.21 -32.70
C PRO A 10 -39.71 27.61 -31.41
N MET A 11 -39.05 26.58 -30.88
CA MET A 11 -37.94 26.58 -29.94
C MET A 11 -37.08 27.86 -29.99
N ALA A 12 -37.07 28.61 -28.90
CA ALA A 12 -35.96 29.48 -28.54
C ALA A 12 -35.46 29.01 -27.17
N GLU A 13 -34.63 27.96 -27.18
CA GLU A 13 -33.78 27.68 -26.04
C GLU A 13 -32.94 28.93 -25.77
N PRO A 14 -32.94 29.49 -24.55
CA PRO A 14 -32.01 30.56 -24.23
C PRO A 14 -30.62 29.96 -24.40
N ALA A 15 -29.87 30.50 -25.36
CA ALA A 15 -28.48 30.14 -25.59
C ALA A 15 -27.79 30.05 -24.23
N ARG A 16 -27.33 28.83 -23.89
CA ARG A 16 -26.29 28.68 -22.87
C ARG A 16 -25.11 29.48 -23.40
N GLN A 17 -25.00 30.71 -22.94
CA GLN A 17 -23.82 31.51 -23.16
C GLN A 17 -22.74 30.84 -22.32
N GLU A 18 -22.03 29.92 -22.94
CA GLU A 18 -20.76 29.45 -22.42
C GLU A 18 -19.92 30.72 -22.21
N PRO A 19 -19.33 30.95 -21.03
CA PRO A 19 -18.40 32.05 -20.88
C PRO A 19 -17.24 31.78 -21.83
N GLU A 20 -17.23 32.44 -23.00
CA GLU A 20 -16.06 32.57 -23.85
C GLU A 20 -15.02 33.34 -23.04
N THR A 21 -14.24 32.62 -22.24
CA THR A 21 -13.05 33.16 -21.61
C THR A 21 -12.04 33.44 -22.72
N ASP A 22 -12.07 34.65 -23.26
CA ASP A 22 -10.94 35.25 -23.97
C ASP A 22 -9.81 35.39 -22.93
N MET A 23 -9.04 34.32 -22.74
CA MET A 23 -7.85 34.35 -21.89
C MET A 23 -6.82 35.21 -22.60
N THR A 24 -6.32 36.22 -21.91
CA THR A 24 -5.26 37.06 -22.45
C THR A 24 -4.01 36.19 -22.67
N ALA A 25 -3.18 36.53 -23.66
CA ALA A 25 -1.92 35.82 -23.91
C ALA A 25 -1.01 35.72 -22.66
N ALA A 26 -1.14 36.67 -21.72
CA ALA A 26 -0.46 36.64 -20.43
C ALA A 26 -1.00 35.53 -19.50
N GLU A 27 -2.33 35.34 -19.44
CA GLU A 27 -2.97 34.27 -18.68
C GLU A 27 -2.68 32.89 -19.30
N GLU A 28 -2.57 32.78 -20.62
CA GLU A 28 -2.17 31.55 -21.31
C GLU A 28 -0.73 31.12 -20.95
N GLU A 29 0.19 32.09 -20.84
CA GLU A 29 1.58 31.85 -20.42
C GLU A 29 1.66 31.39 -18.96
N GLU A 30 0.89 32.03 -18.06
CA GLU A 30 0.80 31.63 -16.65
C GLU A 30 0.19 30.23 -16.46
N ILE A 31 -0.88 29.92 -17.19
CA ILE A 31 -1.51 28.59 -17.17
C ILE A 31 -0.54 27.52 -17.69
N THR A 32 0.26 27.83 -18.71
CA THR A 32 1.28 26.92 -19.24
C THR A 32 2.38 26.66 -18.22
N ALA A 33 2.84 27.69 -17.50
CA ALA A 33 3.81 27.55 -16.42
C ALA A 33 3.25 26.71 -15.25
N MET A 34 1.98 26.90 -14.89
CA MET A 34 1.30 26.13 -13.85
C MET A 34 1.10 24.66 -14.25
N LYS A 35 0.66 24.40 -15.49
CA LYS A 35 0.51 23.04 -16.04
C LYS A 35 1.82 22.27 -16.06
N ARG A 36 2.95 22.93 -16.37
CA ARG A 36 4.27 22.30 -16.31
C ARG A 36 4.62 21.83 -14.89
N ARG A 37 4.40 22.69 -13.89
CA ARG A 37 4.64 22.34 -12.48
C ARG A 37 3.74 21.21 -11.98
N VAL A 38 2.47 21.19 -12.40
CA VAL A 38 1.54 20.11 -12.07
C VAL A 38 1.95 18.79 -12.73
N ALA A 39 2.39 18.83 -14.00
CA ALA A 39 2.85 17.63 -14.70
C ALA A 39 4.11 17.03 -14.05
N GLU A 40 5.07 17.86 -13.65
CA GLU A 40 6.27 17.41 -12.93
C GLU A 40 5.90 16.78 -11.57
N MET A 41 5.00 17.43 -10.82
CA MET A 41 4.51 16.93 -9.52
C MET A 41 3.69 15.64 -9.67
N GLU A 42 2.90 15.50 -10.73
CA GLU A 42 2.10 14.30 -11.01
C GLU A 42 3.00 13.11 -11.37
N GLU A 43 4.08 13.34 -12.13
CA GLU A 43 5.09 12.31 -12.43
C GLU A 43 5.83 11.86 -11.17
N GLU A 44 6.24 12.81 -10.32
CA GLU A 44 6.87 12.50 -9.03
C GLU A 44 5.91 11.76 -8.08
N ALA A 45 4.66 12.18 -8.01
CA ALA A 45 3.64 11.53 -7.18
C ALA A 45 3.30 10.12 -7.67
N LYS A 46 3.23 9.91 -8.99
CA LYS A 46 3.02 8.58 -9.58
C LYS A 46 4.16 7.63 -9.23
N LYS A 47 5.41 8.07 -9.40
CA LYS A 47 6.59 7.27 -9.06
C LYS A 47 6.64 6.94 -7.57
N LEU A 48 6.30 7.91 -6.72
CA LEU A 48 6.25 7.70 -5.27
C LEU A 48 5.14 6.71 -4.89
N ARG A 49 3.99 6.76 -5.55
CA ARG A 49 2.88 5.82 -5.34
C ARG A 49 3.22 4.40 -5.79
N GLU A 50 3.90 4.23 -6.92
CA GLU A 50 4.37 2.92 -7.38
C GLU A 50 5.41 2.31 -6.43
N MET A 51 6.33 3.15 -5.91
CA MET A 51 7.32 2.72 -4.92
C MET A 51 6.65 2.34 -3.58
N GLN A 52 5.68 3.11 -3.11
CA GLN A 52 4.90 2.78 -1.91
C GLN A 52 4.12 1.48 -2.09
N ALA A 53 3.44 1.29 -3.23
CA ALA A 53 2.70 0.06 -3.50
C ALA A 53 3.61 -1.18 -3.53
N THR A 54 4.82 -1.06 -4.08
CA THR A 54 5.80 -2.17 -4.10
C THR A 54 6.28 -2.51 -2.69
N LEU A 55 6.56 -1.49 -1.86
CA LEU A 55 6.96 -1.68 -0.47
C LEU A 55 5.83 -2.28 0.37
N GLU A 56 4.59 -1.82 0.21
CA GLU A 56 3.43 -2.41 0.88
C GLU A 56 3.22 -3.87 0.49
N GLN A 57 3.33 -4.21 -0.80
CA GLN A 57 3.25 -5.60 -1.26
C GLN A 57 4.33 -6.46 -0.62
N GLN A 58 5.60 -6.03 -0.66
CA GLN A 58 6.70 -6.76 -0.02
C GLN A 58 6.49 -6.94 1.49
N THR A 59 5.94 -5.93 2.16
CA THR A 59 5.68 -5.98 3.60
C THR A 59 4.51 -6.92 3.92
N ALA A 60 3.49 -6.97 3.07
CA ALA A 60 2.35 -7.89 3.21
C ALA A 60 2.77 -9.36 3.02
N ASP A 61 3.56 -9.66 1.97
CA ASP A 61 4.12 -10.99 1.76
C ASP A 61 4.99 -11.43 2.95
N LEU A 62 5.87 -10.56 3.45
CA LEU A 62 6.69 -10.84 4.65
C LEU A 62 5.85 -11.05 5.93
N ALA A 63 4.72 -10.36 6.05
CA ALA A 63 3.82 -10.50 7.20
C ALA A 63 3.06 -11.84 7.17
N ASP A 64 2.57 -12.27 6.01
CA ASP A 64 1.93 -13.57 5.82
C ASP A 64 2.92 -14.73 6.09
N ASP A 65 4.15 -14.60 5.58
CA ASP A 65 5.23 -15.54 5.88
C ASP A 65 5.50 -15.61 7.39
N LYS A 66 5.58 -14.46 8.07
CA LYS A 66 5.84 -14.40 9.50
C LYS A 66 4.72 -15.05 10.31
N GLU A 67 3.45 -14.74 10.03
CA GLU A 67 2.31 -15.33 10.75
C GLU A 67 2.22 -16.83 10.50
N SER A 68 2.45 -17.27 9.26
CA SER A 68 2.52 -18.69 8.92
C SER A 68 3.68 -19.41 9.61
N ILE A 69 4.83 -18.75 9.78
CA ILE A 69 5.98 -19.30 10.53
C ILE A 69 5.65 -19.37 12.03
N ASP A 70 5.09 -18.31 12.61
CA ASP A 70 4.75 -18.23 14.02
C ASP A 70 3.67 -19.28 14.38
N ALA A 71 2.68 -19.51 13.50
CA ALA A 71 1.64 -20.53 13.69
C ALA A 71 2.17 -21.98 13.69
N ARG A 72 3.30 -22.24 13.02
CA ARG A 72 3.98 -23.56 12.97
C ARG A 72 5.09 -23.69 14.01
N SER A 73 5.38 -22.64 14.77
CA SER A 73 6.46 -22.60 15.75
C SER A 73 5.93 -22.92 17.15
N ILE A 74 6.78 -23.54 17.97
CA ILE A 74 6.48 -23.83 19.38
C ILE A 74 7.45 -23.08 20.30
N PHE A 75 6.96 -22.63 21.46
CA PHE A 75 7.81 -22.06 22.51
C PHE A 75 8.18 -23.14 23.52
N VAL A 76 9.47 -23.32 23.75
CA VAL A 76 10.02 -24.21 24.78
C VAL A 76 10.68 -23.33 25.82
N GLY A 77 10.20 -23.40 27.07
CA GLY A 77 10.81 -22.70 28.19
C GLY A 77 11.54 -23.66 29.12
N ASN A 78 12.27 -23.10 30.09
CA ASN A 78 13.03 -23.85 31.08
C ASN A 78 14.12 -24.76 30.47
N VAL A 79 14.64 -24.37 29.31
CA VAL A 79 15.80 -24.98 28.65
C VAL A 79 17.06 -24.59 29.42
N ASP A 80 18.04 -25.50 29.48
CA ASP A 80 19.30 -25.21 30.14
C ASP A 80 20.08 -24.09 29.43
N TYR A 81 20.78 -23.26 30.19
CA TYR A 81 21.51 -22.12 29.65
C TYR A 81 22.70 -22.52 28.76
N SER A 82 23.18 -23.76 28.87
CA SER A 82 24.23 -24.33 28.04
C SER A 82 23.70 -25.04 26.79
N ALA A 83 22.38 -25.14 26.61
CA ALA A 83 21.79 -25.85 25.48
C ALA A 83 22.17 -25.18 24.16
N SER A 84 22.81 -25.95 23.31
CA SER A 84 23.13 -25.56 21.94
C SER A 84 21.92 -25.78 21.02
N PRO A 85 21.81 -25.03 19.90
CA PRO A 85 20.77 -25.27 18.91
C PRO A 85 20.85 -26.69 18.33
N GLU A 86 22.05 -27.29 18.28
CA GLU A 86 22.30 -28.65 17.80
C GLU A 86 21.67 -29.70 18.71
N GLU A 87 21.79 -29.55 20.03
CA GLU A 87 21.17 -30.45 21.01
C GLU A 87 19.64 -30.39 20.95
N ILE A 88 19.08 -29.18 20.85
CA ILE A 88 17.63 -28.98 20.69
C ILE A 88 17.15 -29.61 19.39
N GLN A 89 17.89 -29.40 18.29
CA GLN A 89 17.54 -29.99 17.00
C GLN A 89 17.54 -31.51 17.07
N SER A 90 18.59 -32.12 17.62
CA SER A 90 18.70 -33.58 17.78
C SER A 90 17.59 -34.14 18.67
N HIS A 91 17.26 -33.46 19.77
CA HIS A 91 16.22 -33.90 20.69
C HIS A 91 14.84 -33.93 20.03
N PHE A 92 14.50 -32.88 19.28
CA PHE A 92 13.20 -32.76 18.61
C PHE A 92 13.16 -33.40 17.22
N GLN A 93 14.28 -33.91 16.70
CA GLN A 93 14.35 -34.55 15.38
C GLN A 93 13.40 -35.76 15.26
N SER A 94 13.15 -36.45 16.37
CA SER A 94 12.21 -37.59 16.40
C SER A 94 10.73 -37.16 16.27
N CYS A 95 10.42 -35.91 16.59
CA CYS A 95 9.07 -35.35 16.50
C CYS A 95 8.75 -34.81 15.09
N GLY A 96 9.77 -34.50 14.27
CA GLY A 96 9.60 -34.04 12.90
C GLY A 96 10.78 -33.20 12.38
N ASP A 97 10.60 -32.65 11.18
CA ASP A 97 11.59 -31.77 10.53
C ASP A 97 11.61 -30.37 11.16
N ILE A 98 12.80 -29.93 11.57
CA ILE A 98 13.01 -28.64 12.23
C ILE A 98 13.60 -27.65 11.22
N ASN A 99 12.82 -26.63 10.87
CA ASN A 99 13.23 -25.61 9.90
C ASN A 99 14.18 -24.57 10.51
N ARG A 100 13.95 -24.16 11.76
CA ARG A 100 14.71 -23.09 12.43
C ARG A 100 14.64 -23.23 13.94
N VAL A 101 15.76 -23.02 14.62
CA VAL A 101 15.85 -22.89 16.09
C VAL A 101 16.34 -21.48 16.40
N THR A 102 15.73 -20.80 17.37
CA THR A 102 16.16 -19.46 17.80
C THR A 102 16.12 -19.39 19.33
N ILE A 103 17.30 -19.23 19.95
CA ILE A 103 17.45 -19.14 21.40
C ILE A 103 17.45 -17.65 21.78
N LEU A 104 16.44 -17.22 22.55
CA LEU A 104 16.39 -15.83 23.04
C LEU A 104 17.42 -15.63 24.15
N LEU A 105 18.37 -14.73 23.92
CA LEU A 105 19.38 -14.31 24.90
C LEU A 105 18.86 -13.09 25.68
N ASP A 106 18.96 -13.12 27.01
CA ASP A 106 18.61 -11.98 27.86
C ASP A 106 19.59 -10.81 27.61
N LYS A 107 19.04 -9.63 27.30
CA LYS A 107 19.82 -8.45 26.90
C LYS A 107 20.66 -7.85 28.04
N PHE A 108 20.43 -8.22 29.30
CA PHE A 108 21.16 -7.66 30.45
C PHE A 108 22.25 -8.61 30.97
N THR A 109 22.07 -9.92 30.85
CA THR A 109 23.05 -10.92 31.33
C THR A 109 23.75 -11.68 30.21
N GLY A 110 23.34 -11.50 28.95
CA GLY A 110 23.83 -12.27 27.80
C GLY A 110 23.50 -13.75 27.88
N SER A 111 22.72 -14.17 28.88
CA SER A 111 22.40 -15.57 29.16
C SER A 111 21.02 -15.91 28.57
N PRO A 112 20.85 -17.07 27.90
CA PRO A 112 19.57 -17.48 27.30
C PRO A 112 18.44 -17.52 28.34
N LYS A 113 17.22 -17.05 28.04
CA LYS A 113 16.18 -16.82 29.08
C LYS A 113 15.55 -18.09 29.72
N GLY A 114 16.11 -19.27 29.49
CA GLY A 114 15.54 -20.54 29.95
C GLY A 114 14.47 -21.02 29.01
#